data_AF-V5H6F9-F1
#
_entry.id   AF-V5H6F9-F1
#
_cell.length_a   1.000
_cell.length_b   1.000
_cell.length_c   1.000
_cell.angle_alpha   90.00
_cell.angle_beta   90.00
_cell.angle_gamma   90.00
#
_symmetry.space_group_name_H-M   'P 1'
#
loop_
_entity.id
_entity.type
_entity.pdbx_description
1 polymer ?
#
loop_
_entity_poly.entity_id
_entity_poly.type
_entity_poly.pdbx_seq_one_letter_code
_entity_poly.pdbx_strand_id
1 'polypeptide(L)'
;MQQRCLEPFSPMTQSSLLSFAELFSFMMAEARPSRPSRRHLAPVEFADVLAVFERAVLELLSAGPQSPRPLQPQPPEGVHRTLVIALQLAALLCRLEPQDDEGERFRRAAYRLVRLDVRGANGDTCLHVACRRESTCLGRQTPALGTVCADSFPAPELVRLLLDVGADPNATDDDLSTPLHV
;
A
#
# COMPACT_ATOMS: atom_id res chain seq x y z
N MET A 1 -24.23 -9.81 3.17
CA MET A 1 -24.72 -9.95 4.55
C MET A 1 -23.61 -9.87 5.62
N GLN A 2 -22.35 -10.30 5.36
CA GLN A 2 -21.27 -10.28 6.39
C GLN A 2 -20.39 -9.02 6.44
N GLN A 3 -20.39 -8.15 5.41
CA GLN A 3 -19.48 -6.99 5.33
C GLN A 3 -19.76 -5.84 6.32
N ARG A 4 -20.86 -5.89 7.10
CA ARG A 4 -21.25 -4.81 8.03
C ARG A 4 -20.95 -5.11 9.51
N CYS A 5 -20.34 -6.26 9.84
CA CYS A 5 -20.16 -6.69 11.23
C CYS A 5 -18.69 -6.83 11.68
N LEU A 6 -17.72 -6.53 10.82
CA LEU A 6 -16.30 -6.64 11.20
C LEU A 6 -15.81 -5.30 11.73
N GLU A 7 -15.12 -5.35 12.86
CA GLU A 7 -14.41 -4.21 13.41
C GLU A 7 -13.31 -3.74 12.43
N PRO A 8 -12.99 -2.43 12.41
CA PRO A 8 -11.84 -1.92 11.66
C PRO A 8 -10.57 -2.71 11.98
N PHE A 9 -9.74 -2.99 10.98
CA PHE A 9 -8.48 -3.74 11.13
C PHE A 9 -8.65 -5.19 11.61
N SER A 10 -9.83 -5.80 11.38
CA SER A 10 -10.02 -7.22 11.68
C SER A 10 -8.97 -8.09 10.96
N PRO A 11 -8.40 -9.11 11.63
CA PRO A 11 -7.35 -9.95 11.05
C PRO A 11 -7.81 -10.68 9.78
N MET A 12 -9.11 -10.98 9.68
CA MET A 12 -9.71 -11.60 8.50
C MET A 12 -9.71 -10.66 7.28
N THR A 13 -9.99 -9.37 7.47
CA THR A 13 -9.99 -8.39 6.38
C THR A 13 -8.57 -8.14 5.90
N GLN A 14 -7.61 -7.96 6.82
CA GLN A 14 -6.21 -7.77 6.48
C GLN A 14 -5.60 -8.97 5.75
N SER A 15 -5.93 -10.19 6.19
CA SER A 15 -5.47 -11.41 5.51
C SER A 15 -6.05 -11.49 4.09
N SER A 16 -7.32 -11.10 3.91
CA SER A 16 -7.95 -11.05 2.58
C SER A 16 -7.27 -10.01 1.67
N LEU A 17 -7.05 -8.79 2.16
CA LEU A 17 -6.35 -7.73 1.41
C LEU A 17 -4.94 -8.17 1.00
N LEU A 18 -4.21 -8.80 1.92
CA LEU A 18 -2.89 -9.35 1.65
C LEU A 18 -2.95 -10.42 0.55
N SER A 19 -3.83 -11.40 0.65
CA SER A 19 -3.95 -12.46 -0.36
C SER A 19 -4.30 -11.91 -1.74
N PHE A 20 -5.11 -10.85 -1.82
CA PHE A 20 -5.35 -10.16 -3.09
C PHE A 20 -4.09 -9.50 -3.63
N ALA A 21 -3.35 -8.76 -2.81
CA ALA A 21 -2.08 -8.14 -3.21
C ALA A 21 -1.06 -9.18 -3.71
N GLU A 22 -0.98 -10.33 -3.02
CA GLU A 22 -0.14 -11.46 -3.41
C GLU A 22 -0.55 -12.05 -4.76
N LEU A 23 -1.85 -12.32 -4.93
CA LEU A 23 -2.42 -12.84 -6.16
C LEU A 23 -2.17 -11.90 -7.34
N PHE A 24 -2.41 -10.60 -7.18
CA PHE A 24 -2.17 -9.61 -8.23
C PHE A 24 -0.69 -9.52 -8.60
N SER A 25 0.20 -9.50 -7.60
CA SER A 25 1.65 -9.50 -7.84
C SER A 25 2.10 -10.74 -8.60
N PHE A 26 1.61 -11.93 -8.20
CA PHE A 26 1.90 -13.19 -8.86
C PHE A 26 1.43 -13.19 -10.33
N MET A 27 0.18 -12.80 -10.59
CA MET A 27 -0.36 -12.70 -11.95
C MET A 27 0.43 -11.72 -12.82
N MET A 28 0.88 -10.60 -12.25
CA MET A 28 1.72 -9.61 -12.93
C MET A 28 3.16 -10.09 -13.19
N ALA A 29 3.66 -11.04 -12.40
CA ALA A 29 4.98 -11.65 -12.59
C ALA A 29 4.93 -12.75 -13.67
N GLU A 30 3.91 -13.60 -13.67
CA GLU A 30 3.71 -14.67 -14.67
C GLU A 30 3.31 -14.15 -16.05
N ALA A 31 2.72 -12.96 -16.14
CA ALA A 31 2.33 -12.32 -17.40
C ALA A 31 3.51 -11.91 -18.30
N ARG A 32 4.77 -12.13 -17.90
CA ARG A 32 5.97 -11.87 -18.73
C ARG A 32 6.24 -13.08 -19.65
N PRO A 33 5.84 -13.06 -20.94
CA PRO A 33 5.98 -14.24 -21.76
C PRO A 33 7.37 -14.25 -22.41
N SER A 34 8.01 -15.42 -22.41
CA SER A 34 9.25 -15.67 -23.16
C SER A 34 9.05 -15.66 -24.69
N ARG A 35 7.85 -15.37 -25.21
CA ARG A 35 7.54 -15.37 -26.65
C ARG A 35 6.46 -14.36 -27.06
N PRO A 36 6.63 -13.66 -28.21
CA PRO A 36 5.68 -12.69 -28.69
C PRO A 36 4.63 -13.39 -29.56
N SER A 37 3.52 -13.87 -28.99
CA SER A 37 2.36 -14.11 -29.84
C SER A 37 1.02 -14.16 -29.13
N ARG A 38 0.11 -13.38 -29.72
CA ARG A 38 -1.34 -13.28 -29.52
C ARG A 38 -1.80 -12.73 -28.16
N ARG A 39 -2.10 -11.43 -28.20
CA ARG A 39 -3.13 -10.73 -27.39
C ARG A 39 -3.15 -11.19 -25.93
N HIS A 40 -2.09 -10.89 -25.19
CA HIS A 40 -2.13 -10.94 -23.74
C HIS A 40 -2.98 -9.77 -23.27
N LEU A 41 -4.24 -10.02 -22.92
CA LEU A 41 -4.90 -9.24 -21.88
C LEU A 41 -3.96 -9.35 -20.66
N ALA A 42 -3.59 -8.23 -20.05
CA ALA A 42 -3.01 -8.31 -18.71
C ALA A 42 -3.96 -9.20 -17.89
N PRO A 43 -3.49 -10.26 -17.21
CA PRO A 43 -4.37 -11.12 -16.43
C PRO A 43 -5.05 -10.36 -15.27
N VAL A 44 -4.62 -9.12 -15.02
CA VAL A 44 -5.10 -8.23 -13.99
C VAL A 44 -5.57 -6.92 -14.62
N GLU A 45 -6.83 -6.56 -14.40
CA GLU A 45 -7.38 -5.27 -14.80
C GLU A 45 -7.06 -4.19 -13.76
N PHE A 46 -6.86 -2.95 -14.22
CA PHE A 46 -6.59 -1.81 -13.34
C PHE A 46 -7.75 -1.59 -12.35
N ALA A 47 -9.00 -1.71 -12.81
CA ALA A 47 -10.21 -1.62 -11.99
C ALA A 47 -10.20 -2.56 -10.77
N ASP A 48 -9.76 -3.81 -10.96
CA ASP A 48 -9.76 -4.83 -9.90
C ASP A 48 -8.77 -4.48 -8.79
N VAL A 49 -7.55 -4.07 -9.15
CA VAL A 49 -6.54 -3.65 -8.18
C VAL A 49 -6.97 -2.35 -7.51
N LEU A 50 -7.57 -1.43 -8.25
CA LEU A 50 -8.06 -0.15 -7.74
C LEU A 50 -9.15 -0.37 -6.69
N ALA A 51 -10.09 -1.29 -6.93
CA ALA A 51 -11.16 -1.59 -5.97
C ALA A 51 -10.60 -2.12 -4.63
N VAL A 52 -9.59 -2.98 -4.67
CA VAL A 52 -8.93 -3.50 -3.46
C VAL A 52 -8.10 -2.40 -2.77
N PHE A 53 -7.42 -1.55 -3.54
CA PHE A 53 -6.71 -0.40 -3.00
C PHE A 53 -7.66 0.58 -2.30
N GLU A 54 -8.77 0.96 -2.93
CA GLU A 54 -9.79 1.82 -2.33
C GLU A 54 -10.37 1.20 -1.06
N ARG A 55 -10.55 -0.12 -1.03
CA ARG A 55 -10.99 -0.82 0.18
C ARG A 55 -9.96 -0.73 1.32
N ALA A 56 -8.66 -0.89 1.02
CA ALA A 56 -7.59 -0.72 2.00
C ALA A 56 -7.52 0.72 2.53
N VAL A 57 -7.69 1.73 1.66
CA VAL A 57 -7.76 3.14 2.06
C VAL A 57 -8.99 3.41 2.94
N LEU A 58 -10.14 2.81 2.66
CA LEU A 58 -11.34 2.90 3.51
C LEU A 58 -11.14 2.28 4.89
N GLU A 59 -10.37 1.19 4.98
CA GLU A 59 -10.01 0.59 6.26
C GLU A 59 -9.09 1.52 7.06
N LEU A 60 -8.09 2.13 6.42
CA LEU A 60 -7.24 3.15 7.02
C LEU A 60 -8.00 4.40 7.47
N LEU A 61 -9.01 4.83 6.71
CA LEU A 61 -9.93 5.92 7.10
C LEU A 61 -10.65 5.61 8.42
N SER A 62 -10.94 4.33 8.67
CA SER A 62 -11.62 3.88 9.89
C SER A 62 -10.75 3.98 11.15
N ALA A 63 -9.42 4.16 11.02
CA ALA A 63 -8.55 4.49 12.15
C ALA A 63 -8.78 5.91 12.69
N GLY A 64 -9.36 6.81 11.89
CA GLY A 64 -9.45 8.24 12.21
C GLY A 64 -8.10 8.96 12.13
N PRO A 65 -8.08 10.29 12.32
CA PRO A 65 -6.83 11.07 12.35
C PRO A 65 -6.00 10.65 13.57
N GLN A 66 -4.79 10.15 13.32
CA GLN A 66 -3.84 9.84 14.39
C GLN A 66 -3.30 11.16 14.94
N SER A 67 -3.98 11.70 15.97
CA SER A 67 -3.43 12.80 16.77
C SER A 67 -2.16 12.28 17.48
N PRO A 68 -1.08 13.08 17.56
CA PRO A 68 0.07 12.77 18.41
C PRO A 68 -0.39 12.84 19.87
N ARG A 69 -0.98 11.75 20.37
CA ARG A 69 -1.37 11.60 21.77
C ARG A 69 -0.18 11.00 22.51
N PRO A 70 0.45 11.72 23.46
CA PRO A 70 1.68 11.31 24.13
C PRO A 70 1.53 10.08 25.07
N LEU A 71 0.39 9.39 25.06
CA LEU A 71 0.04 8.34 26.02
C LEU A 71 -0.51 7.06 25.39
N GLN A 72 -0.57 6.94 24.06
CA GLN A 72 -1.10 5.74 23.41
C GLN A 72 0.03 4.87 22.83
N PRO A 73 0.08 3.57 23.19
CA PRO A 73 1.18 2.69 22.83
C PRO A 73 1.05 2.26 21.37
N GLN A 74 1.86 2.86 20.50
CA GLN A 74 2.07 2.44 19.09
C GLN A 74 0.79 2.48 18.22
N PRO A 75 0.89 2.74 16.91
CA PRO A 75 -0.25 2.48 16.04
C PRO A 75 -0.65 1.00 16.17
N PRO A 76 -1.95 0.66 16.17
CA PRO A 76 -2.37 -0.74 16.21
C PRO A 76 -1.63 -1.48 15.09
N GLU A 77 -0.99 -2.62 15.36
CA GLU A 77 -0.19 -3.38 14.38
C GLU A 77 -0.92 -3.56 13.03
N GLY A 78 -2.25 -3.65 13.09
CA GLY A 78 -3.13 -3.71 11.95
C GLY A 78 -3.09 -2.48 11.01
N VAL A 79 -2.91 -1.28 11.54
CA VAL A 79 -2.79 -0.04 10.74
C VAL A 79 -1.54 -0.09 9.89
N HIS A 80 -0.38 -0.37 10.49
CA HIS A 80 0.88 -0.50 9.77
C HIS A 80 0.79 -1.57 8.67
N ARG A 81 0.25 -2.74 9.01
CA ARG A 81 0.06 -3.83 8.03
C ARG A 81 -0.83 -3.40 6.87
N THR A 82 -1.95 -2.72 7.15
CA THR A 82 -2.89 -2.26 6.12
C THR A 82 -2.28 -1.16 5.26
N LEU A 83 -1.47 -0.27 5.85
CA LEU A 83 -0.73 0.77 5.14
C LEU A 83 0.25 0.17 4.13
N VAL A 84 1.04 -0.82 4.57
CA VAL A 84 1.98 -1.52 3.68
C VAL A 84 1.22 -2.19 2.53
N ILE A 85 0.13 -2.91 2.80
CA ILE A 85 -0.68 -3.56 1.75
C ILE A 85 -1.25 -2.53 0.77
N ALA A 86 -1.75 -1.38 1.26
CA ALA A 86 -2.27 -0.32 0.41
C ALA A 86 -1.18 0.25 -0.52
N LEU A 87 0.03 0.48 -0.01
CA LEU A 87 1.14 1.00 -0.81
C LEU A 87 1.64 -0.04 -1.83
N GLN A 88 1.58 -1.34 -1.53
CA GLN A 88 1.88 -2.40 -2.50
C GLN A 88 0.88 -2.39 -3.66
N LEU A 89 -0.42 -2.31 -3.36
CA LEU A 89 -1.46 -2.22 -4.39
C LEU A 89 -1.28 -0.95 -5.24
N ALA A 90 -0.92 0.18 -4.62
CA ALA A 90 -0.61 1.40 -5.33
C ALA A 90 0.63 1.25 -6.25
N ALA A 91 1.67 0.55 -5.80
CA ALA A 91 2.84 0.24 -6.63
C ALA A 91 2.47 -0.65 -7.84
N LEU A 92 1.57 -1.63 -7.66
CA LEU A 92 1.03 -2.44 -8.75
C LEU A 92 0.21 -1.59 -9.74
N LEU A 93 -0.65 -0.70 -9.23
CA LEU A 93 -1.43 0.24 -10.06
C LEU A 93 -0.53 1.16 -10.89
N CYS A 94 0.61 1.60 -10.36
CA CYS A 94 1.58 2.39 -11.12
C CYS A 94 2.22 1.62 -12.30
N ARG A 95 2.09 0.29 -12.34
CA ARG A 95 2.60 -0.57 -13.42
C ARG A 95 1.52 -0.99 -14.42
N LEU A 96 0.27 -0.60 -14.18
CA LEU A 96 -0.88 -0.90 -15.03
C LEU A 96 -1.31 0.35 -15.79
N GLU A 97 -1.91 0.17 -16.96
CA GLU A 97 -2.47 1.28 -17.73
C GLU A 97 -3.93 1.52 -17.29
N PRO A 98 -4.26 2.70 -16.75
CA PRO A 98 -5.64 3.04 -16.39
C PRO A 98 -6.48 3.27 -17.65
N GLN A 99 -7.75 2.88 -17.58
CA GLN A 99 -8.77 3.20 -18.58
C GLN A 99 -9.69 4.32 -18.06
N ASP A 100 -10.19 5.15 -18.98
CA ASP A 100 -11.20 6.18 -18.68
C ASP A 100 -10.91 7.04 -17.43
N ASP A 101 -11.79 7.01 -16.42
CA ASP A 101 -11.70 7.79 -15.17
C ASP A 101 -10.88 7.11 -14.06
N GLU A 102 -10.38 5.89 -14.28
CA GLU A 102 -9.68 5.10 -13.27
C GLU A 102 -8.42 5.78 -12.75
N GLY A 103 -7.66 6.43 -13.63
CA GLY A 103 -6.46 7.16 -13.25
C GLY A 103 -6.75 8.35 -12.32
N GLU A 104 -7.89 9.01 -12.50
CA GLU A 104 -8.32 10.10 -11.60
C GLU A 104 -8.79 9.54 -10.26
N ARG A 105 -9.55 8.44 -10.26
CA ARG A 105 -9.95 7.75 -9.03
C ARG A 105 -8.74 7.30 -8.22
N PHE A 106 -7.74 6.72 -8.88
CA PHE A 106 -6.50 6.31 -8.24
C PHE A 106 -5.78 7.49 -7.60
N ARG A 107 -5.58 8.61 -8.33
CA ARG A 107 -4.96 9.83 -7.77
C ARG A 107 -5.76 10.38 -6.58
N ARG A 108 -7.10 10.36 -6.65
CA ARG A 108 -7.98 10.83 -5.57
C ARG A 108 -7.88 9.94 -4.33
N ALA A 109 -7.79 8.63 -4.52
CA ALA A 109 -7.61 7.66 -3.43
C ALA A 109 -6.21 7.79 -2.80
N ALA A 110 -5.16 7.93 -3.61
CA ALA A 110 -3.79 8.20 -3.14
C ALA A 110 -3.70 9.53 -2.38
N TYR A 111 -4.34 10.59 -2.87
CA TYR A 111 -4.43 11.88 -2.16
C TYR A 111 -5.10 11.74 -0.79
N ARG A 112 -6.21 10.99 -0.71
CA ARG A 112 -6.88 10.72 0.57
C ARG A 112 -5.95 9.98 1.53
N LEU A 113 -5.26 8.94 1.05
CA LEU A 113 -4.29 8.20 1.85
C LEU A 113 -3.20 9.09 2.43
N VAL A 114 -2.59 9.95 1.60
CA VAL A 114 -1.55 10.89 2.04
C VAL A 114 -2.10 11.91 3.04
N ARG A 115 -3.31 12.45 2.81
CA ARG A 115 -3.94 13.43 3.70
C ARG A 115 -4.37 12.86 5.05
N LEU A 116 -4.52 11.55 5.18
CA LEU A 116 -4.79 10.92 6.48
C LEU A 116 -3.59 10.98 7.42
N ASP A 117 -2.39 11.19 6.87
CA ASP A 117 -1.13 11.18 7.60
C ASP A 117 -0.96 9.92 8.46
N VAL A 118 -1.32 8.76 7.90
CA VAL A 118 -1.14 7.48 8.58
C VAL A 118 0.35 7.22 8.77
N ARG A 119 0.73 6.97 10.02
CA ARG A 119 2.09 6.64 10.41
C ARG A 119 2.25 5.14 10.63
N GLY A 120 3.37 4.60 10.16
CA GLY A 120 3.81 3.24 10.41
C GLY A 120 4.25 3.03 11.86
N ALA A 121 4.72 1.82 12.19
CA ALA A 121 5.12 1.46 13.55
C ALA A 121 6.24 2.36 14.13
N ASN A 122 7.12 2.85 13.26
CA ASN A 122 8.24 3.72 13.63
C ASN A 122 7.99 5.20 13.26
N GLY A 123 6.72 5.63 13.13
CA GLY A 123 6.41 7.00 12.68
C GLY A 123 6.53 7.20 11.16
N ASP A 124 6.69 6.11 10.41
CA ASP A 124 6.94 6.14 8.97
C ASP A 124 5.78 6.73 8.19
N THR A 125 6.05 7.75 7.38
CA THR A 125 5.09 8.25 6.39
C THR A 125 4.93 7.26 5.24
N CYS A 126 3.93 7.46 4.38
CA CYS A 126 3.84 6.76 3.09
C CYS A 126 5.13 6.83 2.24
N LEU A 127 5.84 7.97 2.24
CA LEU A 127 7.08 8.13 1.48
C LEU A 127 8.23 7.30 2.04
N HIS A 128 8.45 7.30 3.36
CA HIS A 128 9.40 6.40 4.02
C HIS A 128 9.19 4.94 3.59
N VAL A 129 7.95 4.45 3.67
CA VAL A 129 7.62 3.07 3.27
C VAL A 129 7.87 2.84 1.78
N ALA A 130 7.59 3.82 0.92
CA ALA A 130 7.80 3.71 -0.53
C ALA A 130 9.29 3.75 -0.95
N CYS A 131 10.13 4.46 -0.20
CA CYS A 131 11.58 4.59 -0.44
C CYS A 131 12.37 3.40 0.14
N ARG A 132 11.90 2.83 1.25
CA ARG A 132 12.59 1.74 1.93
C ARG A 132 12.75 0.51 1.05
N ARG A 133 13.99 0.08 0.86
CA ARG A 133 14.33 -1.18 0.19
C ARG A 133 14.27 -2.35 1.17
N GLU A 134 13.15 -2.57 1.85
CA GLU A 134 13.22 -3.40 3.05
C GLU A 134 12.92 -4.89 2.86
N SER A 135 13.84 -5.73 3.33
CA SER A 135 13.63 -7.16 3.63
C SER A 135 13.32 -7.42 5.12
N THR A 136 13.12 -6.38 5.94
CA THR A 136 13.18 -6.50 7.42
C THR A 136 12.14 -5.76 8.28
N CYS A 137 11.25 -4.91 7.76
CA CYS A 137 10.30 -4.20 8.64
C CYS A 137 9.19 -5.07 9.25
N LEU A 138 9.16 -6.37 8.95
CA LEU A 138 8.30 -7.34 9.60
C LEU A 138 9.17 -8.43 10.24
N GLY A 139 9.79 -8.09 11.38
CA GLY A 139 10.61 -9.01 12.14
C GLY A 139 9.90 -10.35 12.38
N ARG A 140 10.48 -11.46 11.90
CA ARG A 140 10.35 -12.87 12.32
C ARG A 140 8.94 -13.49 12.50
N GLN A 141 7.83 -12.75 12.44
CA GLN A 141 6.49 -13.21 12.86
C GLN A 141 5.45 -13.29 11.74
N THR A 142 5.73 -12.81 10.52
CA THR A 142 4.80 -12.93 9.38
C THR A 142 5.48 -13.47 8.12
N PRO A 143 5.85 -14.77 8.09
CA PRO A 143 6.52 -15.39 6.95
C PRO A 143 5.73 -15.36 5.63
N ALA A 144 4.43 -15.04 5.66
CA ALA A 144 3.59 -14.93 4.46
C ALA A 144 3.84 -13.62 3.66
N LEU A 145 4.11 -12.50 4.33
CA LEU A 145 4.35 -11.21 3.66
C LEU A 145 5.75 -11.10 3.03
N GLY A 146 6.72 -11.88 3.54
CA GLY A 146 8.14 -11.66 3.28
C GLY A 146 8.62 -11.96 1.85
N THR A 147 7.89 -12.73 1.05
CA THR A 147 8.36 -13.15 -0.29
C THR A 147 7.80 -12.32 -1.44
N VAL A 148 6.65 -11.67 -1.27
CA VAL A 148 6.02 -10.87 -2.34
C VAL A 148 6.34 -9.38 -2.23
N CYS A 149 6.70 -8.89 -1.04
CA CYS A 149 7.08 -7.48 -0.83
C CYS A 149 8.39 -7.08 -1.51
N ALA A 150 9.35 -8.02 -1.67
CA ALA A 150 10.73 -7.69 -2.04
C ALA A 150 10.87 -7.06 -3.44
N ASP A 151 9.98 -7.41 -4.38
CA ASP A 151 10.03 -6.87 -5.76
C ASP A 151 9.22 -5.57 -5.93
N SER A 152 8.41 -5.20 -4.94
CA SER A 152 7.53 -4.02 -5.05
C SER A 152 8.18 -2.75 -4.57
N PHE A 153 9.21 -2.83 -3.70
CA PHE A 153 9.91 -1.66 -3.17
C PHE A 153 11.43 -1.79 -3.36
N PRO A 154 12.14 -0.71 -3.71
CA PRO A 154 11.65 0.67 -3.81
C PRO A 154 10.82 0.90 -5.09
N ALA A 155 9.74 1.68 -4.98
CA ALA A 155 8.79 1.93 -6.06
C ALA A 155 8.91 3.38 -6.57
N PRO A 156 9.77 3.67 -7.57
CA PRO A 156 10.01 5.05 -8.01
C PRO A 156 8.76 5.73 -8.57
N GLU A 157 7.91 4.99 -9.29
CA GLU A 157 6.66 5.54 -9.83
C GLU A 157 5.64 5.83 -8.73
N LEU A 158 5.61 5.01 -7.67
CA LEU A 158 4.79 5.30 -6.49
C LEU A 158 5.31 6.53 -5.74
N VAL A 159 6.63 6.68 -5.58
CA VAL A 159 7.22 7.88 -4.95
C VAL A 159 6.83 9.14 -5.72
N ARG A 160 6.92 9.11 -7.06
CA ARG A 160 6.45 10.23 -7.91
C ARG A 160 4.98 10.53 -7.68
N LEU A 161 4.12 9.52 -7.71
CA LEU A 161 2.69 9.69 -7.44
C LEU A 161 2.44 10.31 -6.06
N LEU A 162 3.12 9.81 -5.02
CA LEU A 162 2.97 10.31 -3.65
C LEU A 162 3.36 11.79 -3.54
N LEU A 163 4.46 12.19 -4.22
CA LEU A 163 4.88 13.59 -4.31
C LEU A 163 3.88 14.45 -5.10
N ASP A 164 3.37 13.94 -6.22
CA ASP A 164 2.39 14.64 -7.06
C ASP A 164 1.07 14.90 -6.32
N VAL A 165 0.66 13.98 -5.44
CA VAL A 165 -0.52 14.18 -4.57
C VAL A 165 -0.22 15.02 -3.32
N GLY A 166 1.02 15.47 -3.13
CA GLY A 166 1.40 16.41 -2.08
C GLY A 166 1.89 15.77 -0.78
N ALA A 167 2.49 14.58 -0.83
CA ALA A 167 3.20 14.03 0.33
C ALA A 167 4.43 14.90 0.66
N ASP A 168 4.68 15.13 1.95
CA ASP A 168 5.80 15.96 2.42
C ASP A 168 7.12 15.17 2.34
N PRO A 169 8.07 15.56 1.46
CA PRO A 169 9.37 14.89 1.34
C PRO A 169 10.30 15.12 2.54
N ASN A 170 9.98 16.07 3.42
CA ASN A 170 10.80 16.40 4.59
C ASN A 170 10.20 15.92 5.91
N ALA A 171 9.05 15.25 5.87
CA ALA A 171 8.47 14.66 7.07
C ALA A 171 9.44 13.65 7.66
N THR A 172 9.54 13.62 9.00
CA THR A 172 10.42 12.71 9.71
C THR A 172 9.66 11.54 10.32
N ASP A 173 10.33 10.39 10.44
CA ASP A 173 9.91 9.26 11.28
C ASP A 173 10.32 9.48 12.76
N ASP A 174 10.09 8.47 13.61
CA ASP A 174 10.41 8.53 15.05
C ASP A 174 11.92 8.62 15.32
N ASP A 175 12.76 8.16 14.38
CA ASP A 175 14.23 8.22 14.43
C ASP A 175 14.76 9.54 13.83
N LEU A 176 13.89 10.49 13.51
CA LEU A 176 14.21 11.76 12.84
C LEU A 176 14.80 11.58 11.43
N SER A 177 14.62 10.41 10.83
CA SER A 177 14.99 10.16 9.44
C SER A 177 13.93 10.73 8.51
N THR A 178 14.32 11.24 7.35
CA THR A 178 13.38 11.63 6.28
C THR A 178 13.31 10.53 5.21
N PRO A 179 12.35 10.57 4.26
CA PRO A 179 12.29 9.60 3.17
C PRO A 179 13.55 9.49 2.30
N LEU A 180 14.43 10.50 2.33
CA LEU A 180 15.71 10.48 1.63
C LEU A 180 16.81 9.71 2.41
N HIS A 181 16.67 9.59 3.72
CA HIS A 181 17.64 8.91 4.59
C HIS A 181 17.48 7.38 4.60
N VAL A 182 16.31 6.87 4.19
CA VAL A 182 15.90 5.45 4.27
C VAL A 182 16.04 4.68 2.96
#